data_AF-A0A9W8LNC8-F1
#
_entry.id   AF-A0A9W8LNC8-F1
#
_cell.length_a   1.000
_cell.length_b   1.000
_cell.length_c   1.000
_cell.angle_alpha   90.00
_cell.angle_beta   90.00
_cell.angle_gamma   90.00
#
_symmetry.space_group_name_H-M   'P 1'
#
loop_
_entity.id
_entity.type
_entity.pdbx_description
1 polymer ?
#
loop_
_entity_poly.entity_id
_entity_poly.type
_entity_poly.pdbx_seq_one_letter_code
_entity_poly.pdbx_strand_id
1 'polypeptide(L)'
;MRPHSQQDEKAQPGRAMHSQSLGEPLRESSIFTDDVDNAVSSECPAEGQDSAPAVGNSLQVFRAKTNGSLVRKQRCDLVNVVILTLLAAVTRFYKIGRSHRVVWDEAHFGKFGAHYVNHTFYHDVHPPLAKMLVGLSEILTGFDGSFTFQSGHKYPDDVNYVFMRVFNASFGVPLAPMAYFTLLNLGCSSNAALLGGLLVCVDNALCTISRFILLDAMLLCFTSMSVLSLSGLYKHRKEPFTQPWLKWLLATGVSLGLVTSAKWV
;
A
#
# COMPACT_ATOMS: atom_id res chain seq x y z
N MET A 1 -15.55 42.37 52.63
CA MET A 1 -14.15 42.02 52.94
C MET A 1 -14.14 40.66 53.63
N ARG A 2 -13.46 39.64 53.07
CA ARG A 2 -13.30 38.30 53.72
C ARG A 2 -12.74 38.49 55.15
N PRO A 3 -13.04 37.63 56.16
CA PRO A 3 -12.62 36.22 56.13
C PRO A 3 -13.43 35.21 56.98
N HIS A 4 -12.89 33.98 57.01
CA HIS A 4 -12.98 32.92 58.02
C HIS A 4 -13.93 31.73 57.86
N SER A 5 -13.26 30.57 57.79
CA SER A 5 -13.65 29.18 57.92
C SER A 5 -13.60 28.69 59.38
N GLN A 6 -14.51 27.78 59.77
CA GLN A 6 -14.36 26.70 60.78
C GLN A 6 -15.65 25.85 60.72
N GLN A 7 -15.63 24.61 60.23
CA GLN A 7 -15.41 23.34 60.95
C GLN A 7 -16.38 23.08 62.12
N ASP A 8 -17.29 22.11 61.95
CA ASP A 8 -17.35 20.85 62.71
C ASP A 8 -18.73 20.17 62.59
N GLU A 9 -18.78 18.90 62.20
CA GLU A 9 -19.75 17.95 62.77
C GLU A 9 -19.21 16.51 62.69
N LYS A 10 -19.20 15.85 63.85
CA LYS A 10 -18.85 14.43 64.09
C LYS A 10 -20.11 13.57 64.06
N ALA A 11 -20.03 12.33 63.55
CA ALA A 11 -20.52 11.12 64.25
C ALA A 11 -20.19 9.79 63.52
N GLN A 12 -19.78 8.81 64.32
CA GLN A 12 -19.42 7.38 64.13
C GLN A 12 -20.59 6.45 63.68
N PRO A 13 -20.48 5.09 63.72
CA PRO A 13 -19.54 4.16 63.08
C PRO A 13 -20.23 2.92 62.44
N GLY A 14 -19.47 2.13 61.67
CA GLY A 14 -19.61 0.66 61.62
C GLY A 14 -20.42 0.04 60.47
N ARG A 15 -19.75 -0.76 59.63
CA ARG A 15 -20.08 -2.17 59.35
C ARG A 15 -19.00 -2.78 58.45
N ALA A 16 -18.33 -3.83 58.93
CA ALA A 16 -17.48 -4.67 58.11
C ALA A 16 -18.35 -5.60 57.24
N MET A 17 -18.03 -5.77 55.96
CA MET A 17 -18.31 -7.01 55.21
C MET A 17 -17.56 -7.08 53.88
N HIS A 18 -16.97 -8.25 53.68
CA HIS A 18 -16.59 -8.92 52.43
C HIS A 18 -15.48 -8.35 51.53
N SER A 19 -14.31 -9.00 51.68
CA SER A 19 -13.37 -9.29 50.61
C SER A 19 -14.07 -9.84 49.37
N GLN A 20 -14.03 -9.10 48.26
CA GLN A 20 -14.34 -9.64 46.93
C GLN A 20 -13.05 -9.85 46.14
N SER A 21 -12.97 -11.08 45.65
CA SER A 21 -11.98 -11.70 44.78
C SER A 21 -11.50 -10.80 43.64
N LEU A 22 -10.19 -10.86 43.38
CA LEU A 22 -9.54 -10.45 42.14
C LEU A 22 -10.35 -10.95 40.93
N GLY A 23 -10.67 -10.04 40.02
CA GLY A 23 -11.32 -10.33 38.75
C GLY A 23 -10.38 -11.09 37.82
N GLU A 24 -10.89 -12.17 37.23
CA GLU A 24 -10.26 -12.85 36.10
C GLU A 24 -10.21 -11.93 34.87
N PRO A 25 -9.16 -11.98 34.04
CA PRO A 25 -9.16 -11.31 32.75
C PRO A 25 -10.03 -12.07 31.74
N LEU A 26 -10.91 -11.32 31.08
CA LEU A 26 -11.79 -11.77 30.01
C LEU A 26 -11.01 -12.43 28.87
N ARG A 27 -11.32 -13.71 28.61
CA ARG A 27 -10.85 -14.48 27.45
C ARG A 27 -11.55 -13.93 26.19
N GLU A 28 -10.88 -13.06 25.44
CA GLU A 28 -11.31 -12.70 24.08
C GLU A 28 -11.32 -13.95 23.20
N SER A 29 -12.51 -14.41 22.83
CA SER A 29 -12.72 -15.43 21.81
C SER A 29 -12.59 -14.77 20.44
N SER A 30 -11.36 -14.69 19.94
CA SER A 30 -11.12 -14.31 18.54
C SER A 30 -11.24 -15.55 17.65
N ILE A 31 -12.04 -15.45 16.57
CA ILE A 31 -12.44 -16.51 15.63
C ILE A 31 -11.26 -17.10 14.80
N PHE A 32 -10.00 -16.84 15.17
CA PHE A 32 -8.83 -17.12 14.31
C PHE A 32 -7.60 -17.77 14.98
N THR A 33 -7.70 -18.30 16.21
CA THR A 33 -6.49 -18.77 16.94
C THR A 33 -6.33 -20.27 17.16
N ASP A 34 -7.28 -21.15 16.82
CA ASP A 34 -7.26 -22.49 17.44
C ASP A 34 -6.63 -23.64 16.63
N ASP A 35 -6.14 -23.42 15.39
CA ASP A 35 -5.69 -24.54 14.54
C ASP A 35 -4.17 -24.75 14.40
N VAL A 36 -3.32 -24.01 15.13
CA VAL A 36 -1.84 -24.16 15.00
C VAL A 36 -1.13 -24.59 16.29
N ASP A 37 -1.76 -24.40 17.46
CA ASP A 37 -1.09 -24.66 18.75
C ASP A 37 -1.26 -26.09 19.27
N ASN A 38 -2.11 -26.92 18.64
CA ASN A 38 -2.40 -28.28 19.11
C ASN A 38 -1.43 -29.37 18.59
N ALA A 39 -0.32 -28.97 17.94
CA ALA A 39 0.66 -29.90 17.38
C ALA A 39 1.95 -30.05 18.20
N VAL A 40 2.06 -29.40 19.37
CA VAL A 40 3.26 -29.44 20.23
C VAL A 40 2.90 -29.88 21.64
N SER A 41 2.34 -31.08 21.77
CA SER A 41 2.19 -31.78 23.05
C SER A 41 1.92 -33.26 22.82
N SER A 42 2.93 -33.95 22.28
CA SER A 42 2.97 -35.41 22.26
C SER A 42 4.38 -35.82 22.69
N GLU A 43 4.50 -36.28 23.94
CA GLU A 43 5.70 -36.87 24.50
C GLU A 43 6.20 -38.04 23.63
N CYS A 44 7.51 -38.10 23.37
CA CYS A 44 8.15 -39.24 22.70
C CYS A 44 8.48 -40.33 23.72
N PRO A 45 8.09 -41.60 23.52
CA PRO A 45 8.65 -42.71 24.28
C PRO A 45 10.06 -43.05 23.74
N ALA A 46 10.98 -43.35 24.66
CA ALA A 46 12.28 -43.92 24.34
C ALA A 46 12.18 -45.43 24.10
N GLU A 47 12.80 -45.93 23.03
CA GLU A 47 13.64 -47.14 22.93
C GLU A 47 13.61 -47.77 21.52
N GLY A 48 14.77 -48.33 21.12
CA GLY A 48 14.87 -49.28 20.01
C GLY A 48 15.91 -48.92 18.94
N GLN A 49 17.17 -49.32 19.14
CA GLN A 49 18.14 -49.43 18.05
C GLN A 49 17.73 -50.59 17.14
N ASP A 50 17.25 -50.31 15.92
CA ASP A 50 17.37 -51.25 14.81
C ASP A 50 17.25 -50.58 13.42
N SER A 51 18.28 -50.77 12.59
CA SER A 51 18.36 -50.55 11.14
C SER A 51 17.84 -49.22 10.52
N ALA A 52 18.72 -48.23 10.38
CA ALA A 52 18.49 -47.04 9.57
C ALA A 52 18.96 -47.24 8.10
N PRO A 53 18.02 -47.36 7.13
CA PRO A 53 18.24 -46.68 5.85
C PRO A 53 17.00 -45.99 5.23
N ALA A 54 15.80 -46.07 5.83
CA ALA A 54 14.56 -45.62 5.17
C ALA A 54 14.14 -44.15 5.42
N VAL A 55 14.57 -43.54 6.54
CA VAL A 55 14.09 -42.21 6.97
C VAL A 55 14.69 -41.05 6.14
N GLY A 56 15.91 -41.22 5.62
CA GLY A 56 16.60 -40.20 4.81
C GLY A 56 15.92 -39.94 3.47
N ASN A 57 15.39 -40.97 2.82
CA ASN A 57 14.71 -40.83 1.52
C ASN A 57 13.37 -40.09 1.65
N SER A 58 12.60 -40.34 2.70
CA SER A 58 11.28 -39.71 2.89
C SER A 58 11.39 -38.20 3.14
N LEU A 59 12.38 -37.74 3.93
CA LEU A 59 12.63 -36.31 4.16
C LEU A 59 13.14 -35.60 2.90
N GLN A 60 14.02 -36.25 2.12
CA GLN A 60 14.50 -35.70 0.86
C GLN A 60 13.39 -35.58 -0.17
N VAL A 61 12.53 -36.60 -0.30
CA VAL A 61 11.37 -36.57 -1.19
C VAL A 61 10.34 -35.53 -0.75
N PHE A 62 10.07 -35.39 0.55
CA PHE A 62 9.18 -34.36 1.07
C PHE A 62 9.73 -32.96 0.81
N ARG A 63 11.03 -32.73 1.06
CA ARG A 63 11.74 -31.47 0.78
C ARG A 63 11.75 -31.14 -0.72
N ALA A 64 11.94 -32.13 -1.59
CA ALA A 64 11.85 -31.94 -3.04
C ALA A 64 10.42 -31.57 -3.48
N LYS A 65 9.40 -32.20 -2.89
CA LYS A 65 7.98 -31.93 -3.18
C LYS A 65 7.53 -30.55 -2.69
N THR A 66 7.95 -30.12 -1.50
CA THR A 66 7.67 -28.77 -0.98
C THR A 66 8.37 -27.68 -1.79
N ASN A 67 9.65 -27.89 -2.14
CA ASN A 67 10.38 -26.98 -3.03
C ASN A 67 9.70 -26.88 -4.41
N GLY A 68 9.28 -27.99 -5.00
CA GLY A 68 8.57 -28.00 -6.28
C GLY A 68 7.22 -27.27 -6.23
N SER A 69 6.47 -27.45 -5.14
CA SER A 69 5.20 -26.73 -4.90
C SER A 69 5.40 -25.22 -4.74
N LEU A 70 6.44 -24.82 -3.99
CA LEU A 70 6.75 -23.41 -3.73
C LEU A 70 7.21 -22.68 -5.00
N VAL A 71 8.06 -23.32 -5.80
CA VAL A 71 8.47 -22.82 -7.13
C VAL A 71 7.27 -22.70 -8.07
N ARG A 72 6.37 -23.69 -8.08
CA ARG A 72 5.14 -23.63 -8.89
C ARG A 72 4.25 -22.44 -8.48
N LYS A 73 4.05 -22.24 -7.17
CA LYS A 73 3.26 -21.13 -6.64
C LYS A 73 3.86 -19.78 -7.03
N GLN A 74 5.18 -19.61 -6.87
CA GLN A 74 5.89 -18.40 -7.28
C GLN A 74 5.73 -18.10 -8.79
N ARG A 75 5.78 -19.13 -9.64
CA ARG A 75 5.55 -18.98 -11.08
C ARG A 75 4.11 -18.54 -11.39
N CYS A 76 3.11 -19.13 -10.71
CA CYS A 76 1.72 -18.70 -10.85
C CYS A 76 1.51 -17.24 -10.42
N ASP A 77 2.09 -16.85 -9.28
CA ASP A 77 2.00 -15.48 -8.77
C ASP A 77 2.67 -14.48 -9.73
N LEU A 78 3.82 -14.84 -10.32
CA LEU A 78 4.49 -14.03 -11.33
C LEU A 78 3.63 -13.83 -12.58
N VAL A 79 3.01 -14.91 -13.08
CA VAL A 79 2.10 -14.83 -14.23
C VAL A 79 0.92 -13.92 -13.95
N ASN A 80 0.30 -14.05 -12.76
CA ASN A 80 -0.82 -13.18 -12.35
C ASN A 80 -0.42 -11.70 -12.34
N VAL A 81 0.75 -11.39 -11.78
CA VAL A 81 1.27 -10.01 -11.73
C VAL A 81 1.54 -9.45 -13.11
N VAL A 82 2.12 -10.24 -14.02
CA VAL A 82 2.35 -9.83 -15.42
C VAL A 82 1.02 -9.55 -16.11
N ILE A 83 0.03 -10.43 -15.97
CA ILE A 83 -1.30 -10.25 -16.55
C ILE A 83 -1.96 -8.98 -16.00
N LEU A 84 -1.96 -8.79 -14.68
CA LEU A 84 -2.53 -7.59 -14.04
C LEU A 84 -1.85 -6.30 -14.52
N THR A 85 -0.52 -6.33 -14.65
CA THR A 85 0.26 -5.18 -15.12
C THR A 85 -0.07 -4.84 -16.58
N LEU A 86 -0.15 -5.86 -17.46
CA LEU A 86 -0.51 -5.66 -18.86
C LEU A 86 -1.95 -5.15 -19.01
N LEU A 87 -2.91 -5.73 -18.28
CA LEU A 87 -4.29 -5.26 -18.28
C LEU A 87 -4.39 -3.82 -17.76
N ALA A 88 -3.69 -3.49 -16.68
CA ALA A 88 -3.68 -2.16 -16.11
C ALA A 88 -3.06 -1.14 -17.09
N ALA A 89 -1.98 -1.51 -17.77
CA ALA A 89 -1.37 -0.68 -18.82
C ALA A 89 -2.34 -0.45 -19.98
N VAL A 90 -3.03 -1.49 -20.45
CA VAL A 90 -4.04 -1.36 -21.52
C VAL A 90 -5.15 -0.42 -21.09
N THR A 91 -5.76 -0.59 -19.91
CA THR A 91 -6.89 0.26 -19.48
C THR A 91 -6.49 1.72 -19.32
N ARG A 92 -5.29 1.99 -18.81
CA ARG A 92 -4.79 3.35 -18.55
C ARG A 92 -4.30 4.04 -19.81
N PHE A 93 -3.61 3.33 -20.70
CA PHE A 93 -3.04 3.95 -21.91
C PHE A 93 -3.98 3.94 -23.12
N TYR A 94 -5.04 3.12 -23.11
CA TYR A 94 -5.96 3.03 -24.25
C TYR A 94 -6.58 4.38 -24.60
N LYS A 95 -6.27 4.91 -25.79
CA LYS A 95 -6.80 6.18 -26.31
C LYS A 95 -6.50 7.40 -25.39
N ILE A 96 -5.35 7.41 -24.73
CA ILE A 96 -4.98 8.49 -23.79
C ILE A 96 -4.89 9.88 -24.45
N GLY A 97 -4.49 9.95 -25.73
CA GLY A 97 -4.45 11.17 -26.54
C GLY A 97 -5.75 11.53 -27.26
N ARG A 98 -6.88 10.85 -26.99
CA ARG A 98 -8.13 11.09 -27.75
C ARG A 98 -8.70 12.49 -27.52
N SER A 99 -8.61 13.00 -26.30
CA SER A 99 -9.02 14.38 -25.98
C SER A 99 -7.83 15.31 -26.16
N HIS A 100 -7.82 16.09 -27.23
CA HIS A 100 -6.77 17.09 -27.53
C HIS A 100 -7.03 18.44 -26.85
N ARG A 101 -7.73 18.42 -25.71
CA ARG A 101 -8.08 19.60 -24.93
C ARG A 101 -7.66 19.42 -23.49
N VAL A 102 -7.39 20.52 -22.81
CA VAL A 102 -7.15 20.58 -21.37
C VAL A 102 -8.46 20.24 -20.65
N VAL A 103 -8.44 19.17 -19.84
CA VAL A 103 -9.63 18.65 -19.13
C VAL A 103 -9.47 18.89 -17.64
N TRP A 104 -10.52 19.38 -16.97
CA TRP A 104 -10.58 19.48 -15.51
C TRP A 104 -9.35 20.20 -14.94
N ASP A 105 -8.75 19.65 -13.88
CA ASP A 105 -7.59 20.16 -13.16
C ASP A 105 -6.25 20.00 -13.91
N GLU A 106 -6.24 19.49 -15.14
CA GLU A 106 -5.04 19.64 -16.00
C GLU A 106 -4.69 21.12 -16.18
N ALA A 107 -5.69 22.00 -16.14
CA ALA A 107 -5.50 23.44 -16.18
C ALA A 107 -4.67 23.96 -15.00
N HIS A 108 -4.85 23.37 -13.82
CA HIS A 108 -4.12 23.74 -12.61
C HIS A 108 -2.75 23.07 -12.58
N PHE A 109 -2.71 21.74 -12.69
CA PHE A 109 -1.47 20.99 -12.46
C PHE A 109 -0.48 21.09 -13.62
N GLY A 110 -0.94 21.20 -14.87
CA GLY A 110 -0.06 21.52 -15.99
C GLY A 110 0.53 22.93 -15.86
N LYS A 111 -0.27 23.90 -15.40
CA LYS A 111 0.26 25.25 -15.11
C LYS A 111 1.32 25.22 -14.00
N PHE A 112 1.11 24.43 -12.95
CA PHE A 112 2.10 24.27 -11.88
C PHE A 112 3.37 23.55 -12.34
N GLY A 113 3.26 22.57 -13.24
CA GLY A 113 4.41 21.98 -13.94
C GLY A 113 5.22 23.04 -14.69
N ALA A 114 4.53 23.88 -15.46
CA ALA A 114 5.15 24.95 -16.26
C ALA A 114 5.90 25.96 -15.38
N HIS A 115 5.43 26.22 -14.16
CA HIS A 115 6.16 27.07 -13.21
C HIS A 115 7.51 26.49 -12.80
N TYR A 116 7.66 25.16 -12.71
CA TYR A 116 8.96 24.51 -12.47
C TYR A 116 9.87 24.59 -13.70
N VAL A 117 9.33 24.43 -14.91
CA VAL A 117 10.08 24.58 -16.16
C VAL A 117 10.63 26.01 -16.29
N ASN A 118 9.80 27.01 -16.01
CA ASN A 118 10.16 28.41 -16.11
C ASN A 118 10.98 28.94 -14.92
N HIS A 119 11.24 28.11 -13.91
CA HIS A 119 11.87 28.53 -12.65
C HIS A 119 11.18 29.72 -11.97
N THR A 120 9.85 29.81 -12.11
CA THR A 120 9.04 30.89 -11.52
C THR A 120 8.43 30.42 -10.19
N PHE A 121 8.55 31.25 -9.16
CA PHE A 121 7.90 30.98 -7.88
C PHE A 121 6.38 31.04 -8.02
N TYR A 122 5.69 30.11 -7.35
CA TYR A 122 4.25 30.08 -7.20
C TYR A 122 3.88 29.57 -5.82
N HIS A 123 2.66 29.86 -5.37
CA HIS A 123 2.11 29.34 -4.13
C HIS A 123 0.93 28.43 -4.43
N ASP A 124 0.85 27.30 -3.73
CA ASP A 124 -0.26 26.36 -3.82
C ASP A 124 -0.44 25.62 -2.48
N VAL A 125 -1.65 25.10 -2.25
CA VAL A 125 -2.04 24.42 -1.01
C VAL A 125 -1.36 23.08 -0.81
N HIS A 126 -0.95 22.40 -1.89
CA HIS A 126 -0.38 21.07 -1.80
C HIS A 126 1.16 21.09 -1.73
N PRO A 127 1.76 20.12 -1.04
CA PRO A 127 3.20 19.85 -1.13
C PRO A 127 3.71 19.66 -2.57
N PRO A 128 5.02 19.85 -2.83
CA PRO A 128 5.52 20.05 -4.18
C PRO A 128 5.79 18.76 -4.98
N LEU A 129 5.96 17.59 -4.37
CA LEU A 129 6.55 16.41 -5.04
C LEU A 129 5.80 16.01 -6.30
N ALA A 130 4.48 15.89 -6.25
CA ALA A 130 3.70 15.46 -7.41
C ALA A 130 3.71 16.53 -8.51
N LYS A 131 3.73 17.82 -8.16
CA LYS A 131 3.82 18.91 -9.15
C LYS A 131 5.21 18.99 -9.77
N MET A 132 6.26 18.70 -9.01
CA MET A 132 7.61 18.55 -9.54
C MET A 132 7.72 17.38 -10.53
N LEU A 133 7.02 16.26 -10.26
CA LEU A 133 6.95 15.14 -11.20
C LEU A 133 6.16 15.49 -12.47
N VAL A 134 5.09 16.29 -12.36
CA VAL A 134 4.42 16.85 -13.55
C VAL A 134 5.38 17.75 -14.35
N GLY A 135 6.09 18.67 -13.69
CA GLY A 135 7.12 19.48 -14.34
C GLY A 135 8.25 18.65 -14.97
N LEU A 136 8.65 17.54 -14.32
CA LEU A 136 9.60 16.58 -14.91
C LEU A 136 9.04 15.98 -16.20
N SER A 137 7.76 15.60 -16.22
CA SER A 137 7.11 15.08 -17.44
C SER A 137 7.14 16.09 -18.58
N GLU A 138 7.01 17.38 -18.26
CA GLU A 138 7.06 18.47 -19.23
C GLU A 138 8.48 18.68 -19.76
N ILE A 139 9.50 18.72 -18.89
CA ILE A 139 10.91 18.81 -19.28
C ILE A 139 11.30 17.66 -20.22
N LEU A 140 10.84 16.43 -19.93
CA LEU A 140 11.11 15.26 -20.77
C LEU A 140 10.49 15.34 -22.17
N THR A 141 9.48 16.20 -22.37
CA THR A 141 8.91 16.47 -23.70
C THR A 141 9.64 17.56 -24.47
N GLY A 142 10.58 18.27 -23.84
CA GLY A 142 11.16 19.49 -24.39
C GLY A 142 10.21 20.69 -24.33
N PHE A 143 9.21 20.67 -23.45
CA PHE A 143 8.31 21.79 -23.24
C PHE A 143 9.08 22.99 -22.69
N ASP A 144 8.86 24.16 -23.28
CA ASP A 144 9.57 25.41 -22.98
C ASP A 144 8.85 26.30 -21.96
N GLY A 145 7.69 25.87 -21.45
CA GLY A 145 6.91 26.63 -20.48
C GLY A 145 6.05 27.76 -21.08
N SER A 146 5.97 27.88 -22.42
CA SER A 146 5.25 28.96 -23.11
C SER A 146 3.73 28.75 -23.13
N PHE A 147 3.26 27.50 -23.14
CA PHE A 147 1.83 27.18 -23.20
C PHE A 147 1.15 27.38 -21.83
N THR A 148 0.06 28.14 -21.83
CA THR A 148 -0.80 28.28 -20.64
C THR A 148 -1.94 27.27 -20.68
N PHE A 149 -1.97 26.35 -19.72
CA PHE A 149 -3.01 25.34 -19.56
C PHE A 149 -4.35 25.95 -19.12
N GLN A 150 -5.10 26.56 -20.05
CA GLN A 150 -6.44 27.07 -19.78
C GLN A 150 -7.50 25.97 -19.97
N SER A 151 -8.52 25.94 -19.12
CA SER A 151 -9.57 24.93 -19.19
C SER A 151 -10.29 24.93 -20.54
N GLY A 152 -10.43 23.77 -21.17
CA GLY A 152 -11.10 23.60 -22.46
C GLY A 152 -10.29 24.03 -23.69
N HIS A 153 -9.12 24.65 -23.51
CA HIS A 153 -8.23 25.00 -24.62
C HIS A 153 -7.69 23.76 -25.31
N LYS A 154 -7.52 23.88 -26.63
CA LYS A 154 -6.89 22.86 -27.45
C LYS A 154 -5.38 22.93 -27.24
N TYR A 155 -4.73 21.77 -27.07
CA TYR A 155 -3.28 21.68 -27.06
C TYR A 155 -2.74 22.05 -28.44
N PRO A 156 -1.70 22.91 -28.52
CA PRO A 156 -1.02 23.21 -29.76
C PRO A 156 -0.12 22.03 -30.16
N ASP A 157 0.30 21.98 -31.43
CA ASP A 157 0.96 20.81 -32.01
C ASP A 157 2.38 20.58 -31.45
N ASP A 158 2.99 21.62 -30.88
CA ASP A 158 4.30 21.61 -30.22
C ASP A 158 4.27 21.06 -28.78
N VAL A 159 3.10 21.01 -28.15
CA VAL A 159 2.95 20.50 -26.77
C VAL A 159 2.60 19.02 -26.78
N ASN A 160 3.55 18.17 -26.38
CA ASN A 160 3.34 16.73 -26.28
C ASN A 160 2.60 16.32 -24.98
N TYR A 161 1.35 16.77 -24.86
CA TYR A 161 0.47 16.43 -23.72
C TYR A 161 0.19 14.91 -23.62
N VAL A 162 0.31 14.18 -24.73
CA VAL A 162 0.12 12.72 -24.74
C VAL A 162 1.19 12.05 -23.89
N PHE A 163 2.45 12.46 -24.03
CA PHE A 163 3.53 11.95 -23.18
C PHE A 163 3.31 12.32 -21.71
N MET A 164 2.93 13.57 -21.41
CA MET A 164 2.64 14.01 -20.04
C MET A 164 1.53 13.15 -19.40
N ARG A 165 0.47 12.85 -20.15
CA ARG A 165 -0.59 11.94 -19.69
C ARG A 165 -0.10 10.49 -19.53
N VAL A 166 0.73 9.99 -20.44
CA VAL A 166 1.34 8.65 -20.32
C VAL A 166 2.21 8.56 -19.07
N PHE A 167 2.98 9.61 -18.78
CA PHE A 167 3.79 9.70 -17.58
C PHE A 167 2.92 9.61 -16.32
N ASN A 168 1.84 10.39 -16.22
CA ASN A 168 0.93 10.30 -15.07
C ASN A 168 0.21 8.95 -14.99
N ALA A 169 -0.30 8.45 -16.12
CA ALA A 169 -0.97 7.16 -16.19
C ALA A 169 -0.07 5.98 -15.83
N SER A 170 1.25 6.13 -15.99
CA SER A 170 2.23 5.11 -15.57
C SER A 170 2.20 4.87 -14.05
N PHE A 171 1.92 5.89 -13.24
CA PHE A 171 1.73 5.74 -11.79
C PHE A 171 0.43 5.02 -11.43
N GLY A 172 -0.56 5.05 -12.33
CA GLY A 172 -1.77 4.25 -12.16
C GLY A 172 -1.53 2.75 -12.35
N VAL A 173 -0.58 2.35 -13.20
CA VAL A 173 -0.39 0.93 -13.60
C VAL A 173 -0.02 0.03 -12.41
N PRO A 174 0.90 0.41 -11.51
CA PRO A 174 1.26 -0.38 -10.34
C PRO A 174 0.12 -0.65 -9.35
N LEU A 175 -0.98 0.10 -9.38
CA LEU A 175 -2.08 -0.08 -8.42
C LEU A 175 -2.64 -1.50 -8.41
N ALA A 176 -2.83 -2.09 -9.60
CA ALA A 176 -3.37 -3.45 -9.73
C ALA A 176 -2.43 -4.54 -9.15
N PRO A 177 -1.13 -4.61 -9.55
CA PRO A 177 -0.21 -5.57 -8.96
C PRO A 177 0.13 -5.28 -7.48
N MET A 178 0.13 -4.02 -7.02
CA MET A 178 0.31 -3.69 -5.60
C MET A 178 -0.86 -4.19 -4.75
N ALA A 179 -2.11 -4.09 -5.26
CA ALA A 179 -3.27 -4.67 -4.60
C ALA A 179 -3.18 -6.19 -4.50
N TYR A 180 -2.71 -6.87 -5.56
CA TYR A 180 -2.45 -8.31 -5.56
C TYR A 180 -1.48 -8.72 -4.45
N PHE A 181 -0.30 -8.07 -4.38
CA PHE A 181 0.70 -8.39 -3.36
C PHE A 181 0.25 -8.03 -1.95
N THR A 182 -0.51 -6.96 -1.78
CA THR A 182 -1.10 -6.58 -0.49
C THR A 182 -2.00 -7.70 0.02
N LEU A 183 -2.91 -8.22 -0.81
CA LEU A 183 -3.80 -9.31 -0.45
C LEU A 183 -3.04 -10.61 -0.13
N LEU A 184 -1.98 -10.91 -0.89
CA LEU A 184 -1.10 -12.05 -0.57
C LEU A 184 -0.40 -11.90 0.78
N ASN A 185 0.04 -10.68 1.14
CA ASN A 185 0.67 -10.41 2.44
C ASN A 185 -0.33 -10.53 3.59
N LEU A 186 -1.62 -10.26 3.35
CA LEU A 186 -2.70 -10.43 4.31
C LEU A 186 -3.18 -11.88 4.47
N GLY A 187 -2.58 -12.83 3.74
CA GLY A 187 -2.91 -14.26 3.85
C GLY A 187 -4.05 -14.74 2.94
N CYS A 188 -4.52 -13.90 2.01
CA CYS A 188 -5.49 -14.32 1.01
C CYS A 188 -4.92 -15.36 0.04
N SER A 189 -5.79 -16.19 -0.55
CA SER A 189 -5.40 -17.12 -1.62
C SER A 189 -5.00 -16.37 -2.90
N SER A 190 -4.17 -16.97 -3.76
CA SER A 190 -3.76 -16.34 -5.03
C SER A 190 -4.96 -15.99 -5.93
N ASN A 191 -6.05 -16.78 -5.88
CA ASN A 191 -7.26 -16.49 -6.63
C ASN A 191 -8.01 -15.27 -6.06
N ALA A 192 -8.10 -15.14 -4.73
CA ALA A 192 -8.71 -13.97 -4.09
C ALA A 192 -7.88 -12.71 -4.34
N ALA A 193 -6.55 -12.83 -4.27
CA ALA A 193 -5.63 -11.74 -4.61
C ALA A 193 -5.76 -11.31 -6.08
N LEU A 194 -5.89 -12.27 -7.01
CA LEU A 194 -6.13 -12.00 -8.44
C LEU A 194 -7.44 -11.23 -8.64
N LEU A 195 -8.52 -11.67 -7.99
CA LEU A 195 -9.80 -10.97 -8.05
C LEU A 195 -9.66 -9.53 -7.53
N GLY A 196 -8.98 -9.30 -6.42
CA GLY A 196 -8.76 -7.94 -5.89
C GLY A 196 -7.95 -7.06 -6.84
N GLY A 197 -6.88 -7.59 -7.45
CA GLY A 197 -6.12 -6.88 -8.48
C GLY A 197 -6.96 -6.55 -9.71
N LEU A 198 -7.83 -7.47 -10.14
CA LEU A 198 -8.76 -7.25 -11.25
C LEU A 198 -9.78 -6.15 -10.94
N LEU A 199 -10.36 -6.14 -9.73
CA LEU A 199 -11.29 -5.09 -9.30
C LEU A 199 -10.64 -3.69 -9.38
N VAL A 200 -9.40 -3.56 -8.90
CA VAL A 200 -8.63 -2.30 -9.01
C VAL A 200 -8.30 -1.95 -10.47
N CYS A 201 -8.13 -2.96 -11.34
CA CYS A 201 -7.82 -2.75 -12.75
C CYS A 201 -9.02 -2.22 -13.56
N VAL A 202 -10.22 -2.72 -13.27
CA VAL A 202 -11.46 -2.38 -14.00
C VAL A 202 -12.29 -1.27 -13.35
N ASP A 203 -11.85 -0.74 -12.21
CA ASP A 203 -12.49 0.39 -11.57
C ASP A 203 -12.41 1.65 -12.47
N ASN A 204 -13.57 2.15 -12.86
CA ASN A 204 -13.68 3.29 -13.76
C ASN A 204 -13.17 4.60 -13.13
N ALA A 205 -13.31 4.79 -11.82
CA ALA A 205 -12.84 5.99 -11.14
C ALA A 205 -11.31 6.01 -11.12
N LEU A 206 -10.67 4.90 -10.74
CA LEU A 206 -9.21 4.75 -10.75
C LEU A 206 -8.64 4.85 -12.17
N CYS A 207 -9.32 4.26 -13.15
CA CYS A 207 -8.94 4.37 -14.56
C CYS A 207 -9.02 5.83 -15.03
N THR A 208 -10.10 6.55 -14.72
CA THR A 208 -10.31 7.92 -15.21
C THR A 208 -9.34 8.91 -14.54
N ILE A 209 -9.20 8.85 -13.21
CA ILE A 209 -8.37 9.81 -12.46
C ILE A 209 -6.88 9.64 -12.74
N SER A 210 -6.42 8.46 -13.17
CA SER A 210 -5.02 8.22 -13.49
C SER A 210 -4.60 8.70 -14.89
N ARG A 211 -5.55 8.98 -15.79
CA ARG A 211 -5.29 9.20 -17.22
C ARG A 211 -4.92 10.64 -17.61
N PHE A 212 -5.19 11.60 -16.75
CA PHE A 212 -4.98 13.01 -17.02
C PHE A 212 -3.76 13.55 -16.25
N ILE A 213 -3.34 14.77 -16.58
CA ILE A 213 -2.26 15.47 -15.88
C ILE A 213 -2.74 15.93 -14.49
N LEU A 214 -2.92 14.96 -13.59
CA LEU A 214 -3.41 15.10 -12.21
C LEU A 214 -2.37 14.58 -11.21
N LEU A 215 -2.39 15.12 -9.98
CA LEU A 215 -1.55 14.62 -8.89
C LEU A 215 -2.07 13.29 -8.30
N ASP A 216 -3.35 13.00 -8.48
CA ASP A 216 -4.02 11.88 -7.82
C ASP A 216 -3.48 10.52 -8.27
N ALA A 217 -3.00 10.39 -9.51
CA ALA A 217 -2.34 9.17 -9.99
C ALA A 217 -1.09 8.82 -9.14
N MET A 218 -0.27 9.83 -8.86
CA MET A 218 0.95 9.70 -8.07
C MET A 218 0.63 9.48 -6.60
N LEU A 219 -0.34 10.26 -6.06
CA LEU A 219 -0.82 10.08 -4.70
C LEU A 219 -1.30 8.64 -4.47
N LEU A 220 -2.21 8.14 -5.32
CA LEU A 220 -2.75 6.79 -5.21
C LEU A 220 -1.64 5.74 -5.31
N CYS A 221 -0.65 5.94 -6.19
CA CYS A 221 0.50 5.05 -6.29
C CYS A 221 1.29 5.00 -4.99
N PHE A 222 1.63 6.16 -4.43
CA PHE A 222 2.39 6.25 -3.18
C PHE A 222 1.58 5.71 -1.99
N THR A 223 0.28 5.98 -1.93
CA THR A 223 -0.61 5.43 -0.89
C THR A 223 -0.71 3.90 -1.00
N SER A 224 -0.86 3.36 -2.22
CA SER A 224 -0.87 1.92 -2.45
C SER A 224 0.48 1.29 -2.06
N MET A 225 1.59 1.96 -2.36
CA MET A 225 2.93 1.56 -1.93
C MET A 225 3.07 1.56 -0.40
N SER A 226 2.48 2.53 0.30
CA SER A 226 2.46 2.56 1.77
C SER A 226 1.66 1.40 2.36
N VAL A 227 0.47 1.13 1.82
CA VAL A 227 -0.36 0.00 2.26
C VAL A 227 0.35 -1.34 1.99
N LEU A 228 0.95 -1.49 0.81
CA LEU A 228 1.74 -2.67 0.47
C LEU A 228 2.92 -2.84 1.42
N SER A 229 3.67 -1.77 1.67
CA SER A 229 4.85 -1.81 2.55
C SER A 229 4.48 -2.15 3.98
N LEU A 230 3.38 -1.57 4.48
CA LEU A 230 2.84 -1.85 5.80
C LEU A 230 2.34 -3.30 5.91
N SER A 231 1.68 -3.85 4.88
CA SER A 231 1.27 -5.26 4.84
C SER A 231 2.48 -6.20 4.89
N GLY A 232 3.57 -5.85 4.19
CA GLY A 232 4.83 -6.59 4.22
C GLY A 232 5.52 -6.54 5.58
N LEU A 233 5.46 -5.39 6.26
CA LEU A 233 5.95 -5.23 7.62
C LEU A 233 5.14 -6.08 8.61
N TYR A 234 3.80 -6.05 8.50
CA TYR A 234 2.90 -6.85 9.32
C TYR A 234 3.13 -8.36 9.16
N LYS A 235 3.43 -8.81 7.93
CA LYS A 235 3.77 -10.21 7.64
C LYS A 235 5.02 -10.67 8.41
N HIS A 236 6.02 -9.80 8.58
CA HIS A 236 7.27 -10.11 9.29
C HIS A 236 7.27 -9.66 10.76
N ARG A 237 6.11 -9.32 11.33
CA ARG A 237 6.01 -8.77 12.71
C ARG A 237 6.56 -9.68 13.81
N LYS A 238 6.58 -11.00 13.58
CA LYS A 238 7.10 -11.99 14.54
C LYS A 238 8.62 -12.11 14.51
N GLU A 239 9.28 -11.47 13.54
CA GLU A 239 10.72 -11.55 13.30
C GLU A 239 11.34 -10.14 13.25
N PRO A 240 11.29 -9.37 14.37
CA PRO A 240 11.79 -8.01 14.41
C PRO A 240 13.30 -7.96 14.15
N PHE A 241 13.76 -6.84 13.59
CA PHE A 241 15.17 -6.57 13.26
C PHE A 241 15.84 -7.53 12.26
N THR A 242 15.05 -8.39 11.60
CA THR A 242 15.53 -9.16 10.46
C THR A 242 15.67 -8.29 9.22
N GLN A 243 16.49 -8.72 8.25
CA GLN A 243 16.67 -8.01 6.98
C GLN A 243 15.35 -7.77 6.23
N PRO A 244 14.43 -8.76 6.11
CA PRO A 244 13.12 -8.53 5.50
C PRO A 244 12.28 -7.51 6.26
N TRP A 245 12.28 -7.58 7.60
CA TRP A 245 11.54 -6.64 8.45
C TRP A 245 12.04 -5.20 8.27
N LEU A 246 13.36 -4.99 8.32
CA LEU A 246 13.97 -3.67 8.13
C LEU A 246 13.69 -3.11 6.73
N LYS A 247 13.75 -3.95 5.69
CA LYS A 247 13.41 -3.55 4.31
C LYS A 247 11.98 -3.01 4.24
N TRP A 248 11.01 -3.72 4.81
CA TRP A 248 9.62 -3.28 4.81
C TRP A 248 9.37 -2.05 5.69
N LEU A 249 10.09 -1.92 6.80
CA LEU A 249 10.05 -0.73 7.65
C LEU A 249 10.53 0.52 6.89
N LEU A 250 11.70 0.43 6.25
CA LEU A 250 12.25 1.53 5.45
C LEU A 250 11.33 1.87 4.26
N ALA A 251 10.81 0.87 3.55
CA ALA A 251 9.86 1.08 2.47
C ALA A 251 8.58 1.79 2.95
N THR A 252 8.10 1.46 4.16
CA THR A 252 6.95 2.14 4.78
C THR A 252 7.26 3.61 5.07
N GLY A 253 8.42 3.91 5.66
CA GLY A 253 8.84 5.29 5.92
C GLY A 253 9.00 6.12 4.64
N VAL A 254 9.68 5.57 3.63
CA VAL A 254 9.88 6.24 2.33
C VAL A 254 8.54 6.51 1.65
N SER A 255 7.67 5.51 1.55
CA SER A 255 6.37 5.67 0.88
C SER A 255 5.47 6.69 1.60
N LEU A 256 5.43 6.70 2.95
CA LEU A 256 4.71 7.72 3.71
C LEU A 256 5.28 9.13 3.47
N GLY A 257 6.60 9.26 3.38
CA GLY A 257 7.26 10.51 2.98
C GLY A 257 6.84 10.97 1.60
N LEU A 258 6.74 10.05 0.63
CA LEU A 258 6.26 10.36 -0.72
C LEU A 258 4.79 10.81 -0.72
N VAL A 259 3.90 10.12 0.02
CA VAL A 259 2.48 10.50 0.15
C VAL A 259 2.34 11.90 0.73
N THR A 260 2.96 12.14 1.89
CA THR A 260 2.87 13.42 2.61
C THR A 260 3.53 14.58 1.86
N SER A 261 4.52 14.30 1.00
CA SER A 261 5.16 15.29 0.14
C SER A 261 4.44 15.51 -1.19
N ALA A 262 3.48 14.66 -1.55
CA ALA A 262 2.73 14.73 -2.80
C ALA A 262 1.44 15.55 -2.67
N LYS A 263 0.60 15.26 -1.68
CA LYS A 263 -0.69 15.90 -1.47
C LYS A 263 -1.16 15.67 -0.03
N TRP A 264 -1.61 16.72 0.65
CA TRP A 264 -2.32 16.59 1.92
C TRP A 264 -3.79 16.30 1.63
N VAL A 265 -4.28 15.21 2.24
CA VAL A 265 -5.65 14.67 2.09
C VAL A 265 -6.37 14.80 3.42
#